data_AF-A0AAD4FAN9-F1
#
_entry.id   AF-A0AAD4FAN9-F1
#
_cell.length_a   1.000
_cell.length_b   1.000
_cell.length_c   1.000
_cell.angle_alpha   90.00
_cell.angle_beta   90.00
_cell.angle_gamma   90.00
#
_symmetry.space_group_name_H-M   'P 1'
#
loop_
_entity.id
_entity.type
_entity.pdbx_description
1 polymer ?
#
loop_
_entity_poly.entity_id
_entity_poly.type
_entity_poly.pdbx_seq_one_letter_code
_entity_poly.pdbx_strand_id
1 'polypeptide(L)'
;MQATLPSPQRSRASSGSKSPLSLDFSDLPPLVEPSPPSNTLIITNLLAPEIFQLSTLTEIRETIDQHAKVHTWAPLKSFRRIVVSFFDIDSAIQVRQALDGEQLMGYRIRVYFGVNTPMNPSDQHLALPKSDRLFFISPPPSPPMGWEMKEEDAPNKIVHPEDLAAALARLHANHEATSPKTDHGGAPITRRRTGSTTVVYHPEDHGDSPNLPAISVEDTTETPESLTPIDAMEGIEGPIASQKAQGVTISTARPPVELMH
;
A
#
# COMPACT_ATOMS: atom_id res chain seq x y z
N MET A 1 -99.85 -2.46 38.18
CA MET A 1 -98.85 -1.58 38.83
C MET A 1 -97.90 -1.10 37.73
N GLN A 2 -97.91 0.20 37.43
CA GLN A 2 -97.10 0.79 36.36
C GLN A 2 -95.63 0.81 36.78
N ALA A 3 -94.75 0.19 35.99
CA ALA A 3 -93.31 0.27 36.16
C ALA A 3 -92.77 1.39 35.26
N THR A 4 -92.25 2.44 35.89
CA THR A 4 -91.56 3.58 35.28
C THR A 4 -90.21 3.14 34.71
N LEU A 5 -90.03 3.30 33.40
CA LEU A 5 -88.74 3.14 32.72
C LEU A 5 -87.87 4.39 32.92
N PRO A 6 -86.59 4.28 33.30
CA PRO A 6 -85.69 5.43 33.32
C PRO A 6 -85.17 5.73 31.89
N SER A 7 -85.34 6.97 31.45
CA SER A 7 -84.74 7.49 30.21
C SER A 7 -83.21 7.49 30.29
N PRO A 8 -82.48 7.09 29.23
CA PRO A 8 -81.02 7.19 29.22
C PRO A 8 -80.60 8.66 29.10
N GLN A 9 -79.84 9.13 30.08
CA GLN A 9 -79.19 10.44 30.06
C GLN A 9 -78.19 10.48 28.91
N ARG A 10 -78.39 11.41 27.97
CA ARG A 10 -77.41 11.74 26.93
C ARG A 10 -76.09 12.14 27.61
N SER A 11 -75.04 11.36 27.39
CA SER A 11 -73.67 11.76 27.69
C SER A 11 -73.36 13.02 26.90
N ARG A 12 -73.29 14.16 27.60
CA ARG A 12 -72.71 15.39 27.07
C ARG A 12 -71.29 15.06 26.64
N ALA A 13 -70.99 15.23 25.35
CA ALA A 13 -69.62 15.25 24.87
C ALA A 13 -68.88 16.34 25.66
N SER A 14 -68.05 15.92 26.60
CA SER A 14 -67.09 16.81 27.23
C SER A 14 -66.29 17.43 26.10
N SER A 15 -66.27 18.76 26.04
CA SER A 15 -65.35 19.53 25.21
C SER A 15 -63.93 19.12 25.60
N GLY A 16 -63.42 18.08 24.93
CA GLY A 16 -62.07 17.60 25.09
C GLY A 16 -61.15 18.73 24.67
N SER A 17 -60.52 19.33 25.68
CA SER A 17 -59.35 20.18 25.54
C SER A 17 -58.46 19.63 24.43
N LYS A 18 -58.18 20.47 23.44
CA LYS A 18 -57.27 20.17 22.34
C LYS A 18 -56.00 19.56 22.93
N SER A 19 -55.80 18.26 22.74
CA SER A 19 -54.53 17.63 23.06
C SER A 19 -53.44 18.41 22.33
N PRO A 20 -52.44 18.97 23.02
CA PRO A 20 -51.31 19.58 22.32
C PRO A 20 -50.64 18.44 21.56
N LEU A 21 -50.65 18.50 20.23
CA LEU A 21 -49.88 17.60 19.40
C LEU A 21 -48.40 17.85 19.71
N SER A 22 -47.82 17.08 20.64
CA SER A 22 -46.38 17.06 20.88
C SER A 22 -45.76 16.13 19.85
N LEU A 23 -44.93 16.69 18.97
CA LEU A 23 -44.10 15.89 18.09
C LEU A 23 -43.00 15.26 18.94
N ASP A 24 -42.91 13.93 18.89
CA ASP A 24 -41.84 13.17 19.52
C ASP A 24 -40.59 13.26 18.62
N PHE A 25 -39.49 13.77 19.19
CA PHE A 25 -38.22 13.96 18.51
C PHE A 25 -37.15 12.95 18.96
N SER A 26 -37.55 11.92 19.72
CA SER A 26 -36.63 10.90 20.26
C SER A 26 -35.93 10.07 19.17
N ASP A 27 -36.54 9.97 17.99
CA ASP A 27 -36.00 9.23 16.82
C ASP A 27 -35.25 10.13 15.82
N LEU A 28 -35.03 11.41 16.14
CA LEU A 28 -34.22 12.25 15.26
C LEU A 28 -32.75 11.82 15.32
N PRO A 29 -32.07 11.71 14.16
CA PRO A 29 -30.63 11.53 14.16
C PRO A 29 -29.96 12.69 14.91
N PRO A 30 -28.84 12.44 15.61
CA PRO A 30 -28.13 13.48 16.33
C PRO A 30 -27.79 14.63 15.37
N LEU A 31 -27.91 15.87 15.87
CA LEU A 31 -27.56 17.05 15.10
C LEU A 31 -26.12 16.90 14.61
N VAL A 32 -25.91 17.01 13.30
CA VAL A 32 -24.56 17.01 12.72
C VAL A 32 -23.90 18.31 13.14
N GLU A 33 -23.09 18.23 14.20
CA GLU A 33 -22.30 19.37 14.64
C GLU A 33 -21.29 19.72 13.53
N PRO A 34 -21.13 21.01 13.19
CA PRO A 34 -20.11 21.41 12.24
C PRO A 34 -18.75 20.98 12.78
N SER A 35 -17.93 20.39 11.91
CA SER A 35 -16.54 20.04 12.23
C SER A 35 -15.83 21.20 12.94
N PRO A 36 -15.08 20.95 14.03
CA PRO A 36 -14.38 22.01 14.75
C PRO A 36 -13.40 22.73 13.82
N PRO A 37 -13.10 24.03 14.08
CA PRO A 37 -12.11 24.76 13.31
C PRO A 37 -10.76 24.06 13.30
N SER A 38 -10.19 23.91 12.11
CA SER A 38 -8.87 23.33 11.88
C SER A 38 -8.11 24.14 10.83
N ASN A 39 -6.80 23.92 10.72
CA ASN A 39 -5.98 24.59 9.72
C ASN A 39 -6.18 24.07 8.28
N THR A 40 -7.10 23.13 8.06
CA THR A 40 -7.35 22.53 6.74
C THR A 40 -8.77 22.81 6.31
N LEU A 41 -8.96 23.30 5.09
CA LEU A 41 -10.24 23.51 4.46
C LEU A 41 -10.46 22.54 3.31
N ILE A 42 -11.71 22.09 3.17
CA ILE A 42 -12.18 21.29 2.06
C ILE A 42 -13.23 22.11 1.31
N ILE A 43 -12.85 22.59 0.13
CA ILE A 43 -13.74 23.28 -0.80
C ILE A 43 -14.45 22.20 -1.61
N THR A 44 -15.78 22.23 -1.59
CA THR A 44 -16.65 21.23 -2.20
C THR A 44 -17.67 21.89 -3.13
N ASN A 45 -18.44 21.04 -3.82
CA ASN A 45 -19.45 21.45 -4.80
C ASN A 45 -18.86 22.15 -6.05
N LEU A 46 -17.64 21.75 -6.45
CA LEU A 46 -16.98 22.22 -7.66
C LEU A 46 -17.45 21.42 -8.87
N LEU A 47 -18.67 21.69 -9.33
CA LEU A 47 -19.36 20.85 -10.32
C LEU A 47 -18.89 21.07 -11.76
N ALA A 48 -18.41 22.27 -12.10
CA ALA A 48 -17.92 22.56 -13.44
C ALA A 48 -16.49 22.00 -13.64
N PRO A 49 -16.23 21.22 -14.69
CA PRO A 49 -14.92 20.63 -14.95
C PRO A 49 -13.85 21.68 -15.30
N GLU A 50 -14.28 22.82 -15.83
CA GLU A 50 -13.44 23.97 -16.20
C GLU A 50 -12.71 24.57 -14.98
N ILE A 51 -13.28 24.42 -13.79
CA ILE A 51 -12.67 24.88 -12.52
C ILE A 51 -11.29 24.23 -12.31
N PHE A 52 -11.11 23.00 -12.79
CA PHE A 52 -9.88 22.23 -12.64
C PHE A 52 -8.89 22.45 -13.78
N GLN A 53 -9.11 23.45 -14.64
CA GLN A 53 -8.09 23.95 -15.57
C GLN A 53 -7.04 24.76 -14.82
N LEU A 54 -5.81 24.74 -15.32
CA LEU A 54 -4.66 25.34 -14.64
C LEU A 54 -4.82 26.86 -14.42
N SER A 55 -5.38 27.58 -15.39
CA SER A 55 -5.65 29.02 -15.30
C SER A 55 -6.57 29.34 -14.13
N THR A 56 -7.75 28.72 -14.08
CA THR A 56 -8.74 28.94 -13.03
C THR A 56 -8.25 28.48 -11.66
N LEU A 57 -7.54 27.35 -11.57
CA LEU A 57 -6.93 26.91 -10.32
C LEU A 57 -5.90 27.92 -9.80
N THR A 58 -5.16 28.57 -10.69
CA THR A 58 -4.19 29.60 -10.32
C THR A 58 -4.89 30.85 -9.79
N GLU A 59 -5.97 31.30 -10.45
CA GLU A 59 -6.80 32.43 -10.00
C GLU A 59 -7.44 32.18 -8.63
N ILE A 60 -8.01 30.98 -8.43
CA ILE A 60 -8.60 30.60 -7.13
C ILE A 60 -7.51 30.57 -6.06
N ARG A 61 -6.34 30.01 -6.36
CA ARG A 61 -5.21 29.98 -5.43
C ARG A 61 -4.74 31.39 -5.08
N GLU A 62 -4.60 32.27 -6.06
CA GLU A 62 -4.18 33.66 -5.85
C GLU A 62 -5.20 34.41 -4.99
N THR A 63 -6.49 34.21 -5.23
CA THR A 63 -7.57 34.78 -4.41
C THR A 63 -7.47 34.31 -2.96
N ILE A 64 -7.17 33.03 -2.72
CA ILE A 64 -6.97 32.49 -1.37
C ILE A 64 -5.71 33.07 -0.73
N ASP A 65 -4.61 33.19 -1.49
CA ASP A 65 -3.33 33.73 -1.00
C ASP A 65 -3.44 35.22 -0.59
N GLN A 66 -4.40 35.97 -1.16
CA GLN A 66 -4.71 37.34 -0.73
C GLN A 66 -5.29 37.39 0.69
N HIS A 67 -6.02 36.35 1.11
CA HIS A 67 -6.60 36.26 2.44
C HIS A 67 -5.64 35.64 3.45
N ALA A 68 -4.97 34.55 3.08
CA ALA A 68 -4.01 33.88 3.94
C ALA A 68 -3.00 33.03 3.17
N LYS A 69 -1.78 32.96 3.70
CA LYS A 69 -0.69 32.18 3.11
C LYS A 69 -1.02 30.67 3.11
N VAL A 70 -1.06 30.08 1.92
CA VAL A 70 -1.31 28.65 1.74
C VAL A 70 -0.06 27.83 2.08
N HIS A 71 -0.24 26.75 2.85
CA HIS A 71 0.79 25.74 3.12
C HIS A 71 0.73 24.60 2.09
N THR A 72 -0.44 24.00 1.90
CA THR A 72 -0.65 22.90 0.93
C THR A 72 -1.85 23.21 0.05
N TRP A 73 -1.70 22.96 -1.25
CA TRP A 73 -2.73 23.13 -2.26
C TRP A 73 -2.92 21.82 -3.03
N ALA A 74 -4.08 21.18 -2.89
CA ALA A 74 -4.38 19.88 -3.48
C ALA A 74 -5.74 19.87 -4.20
N PRO A 75 -5.78 20.19 -5.51
CA PRO A 75 -6.99 20.07 -6.32
C PRO A 75 -7.26 18.61 -6.71
N LEU A 76 -8.41 18.09 -6.32
CA LEU A 76 -8.84 16.71 -6.54
C LEU A 76 -9.98 16.67 -7.56
N LYS A 77 -9.63 16.72 -8.85
CA LYS A 77 -10.58 16.81 -9.98
C LYS A 77 -11.68 15.75 -9.94
N SER A 78 -11.31 14.47 -9.77
CA SER A 78 -12.27 13.35 -9.75
C SER A 78 -13.26 13.45 -8.59
N PHE A 79 -12.82 14.01 -7.46
CA PHE A 79 -13.66 14.20 -6.27
C PHE A 79 -14.43 15.51 -6.27
N ARG A 80 -14.19 16.40 -7.25
CA ARG A 80 -14.78 17.75 -7.32
C ARG A 80 -14.52 18.56 -6.05
N ARG A 81 -13.30 18.43 -5.53
CA ARG A 81 -12.87 19.02 -4.26
C ARG A 81 -11.50 19.65 -4.39
N ILE A 82 -11.25 20.67 -3.58
CA ILE A 82 -9.90 21.21 -3.38
C ILE A 82 -9.64 21.17 -1.87
N VAL A 83 -8.51 20.58 -1.49
CA VAL A 83 -8.04 20.58 -0.11
C VAL A 83 -6.94 21.63 0.02
N VAL A 84 -7.08 22.51 1.00
CA VAL A 84 -6.13 23.59 1.27
C VAL A 84 -5.77 23.56 2.73
N SER A 85 -4.48 23.53 3.06
CA SER A 85 -4.02 23.67 4.45
C SER A 85 -3.27 24.98 4.64
N PHE A 86 -3.37 25.53 5.85
CA PHE A 86 -2.77 26.78 6.28
C PHE A 86 -1.83 26.55 7.47
N PHE A 87 -1.01 27.55 7.78
CA PHE A 87 -0.11 27.50 8.94
C PHE A 87 -0.88 27.66 10.26
N ASP A 88 -1.91 28.50 10.25
CA ASP A 88 -2.72 28.84 11.42
C ASP A 88 -4.20 28.49 11.22
N ILE A 89 -4.89 28.20 12.32
CA ILE A 89 -6.34 27.91 12.31
C ILE A 89 -7.12 29.19 11.99
N ASP A 90 -6.68 30.35 12.51
CA ASP A 90 -7.36 31.63 12.29
C ASP A 90 -7.40 32.02 10.82
N SER A 91 -6.31 31.76 10.08
CA SER A 91 -6.25 31.91 8.63
C SER A 91 -7.32 31.09 7.92
N ALA A 92 -7.49 29.82 8.30
CA ALA A 92 -8.52 28.96 7.74
C ALA A 92 -9.94 29.46 8.05
N ILE A 93 -10.16 30.00 9.25
CA ILE A 93 -11.45 30.61 9.62
C ILE A 93 -11.74 31.82 8.74
N GLN A 94 -10.77 32.72 8.54
CA GLN A 94 -10.93 33.92 7.70
C GLN A 94 -11.26 33.54 6.25
N VAL A 95 -10.49 32.62 5.67
CA VAL A 95 -10.71 32.14 4.30
C VAL A 95 -12.09 31.48 4.16
N ARG A 96 -12.51 30.68 5.14
CA ARG A 96 -13.85 30.08 5.15
C ARG A 96 -14.95 31.13 5.20
N GLN A 97 -14.81 32.17 6.03
CA GLN A 97 -15.81 33.24 6.12
C GLN A 97 -15.95 34.02 4.81
N ALA A 98 -14.86 34.19 4.06
CA ALA A 98 -14.86 34.89 2.77
C ALA A 98 -15.42 34.03 1.62
N LEU A 99 -15.10 32.74 1.58
CA LEU A 99 -15.41 31.88 0.43
C LEU A 99 -16.66 31.01 0.60
N ASP A 100 -17.10 30.72 1.83
CA ASP A 100 -18.23 29.82 2.03
C ASP A 100 -19.52 30.42 1.48
N GLY A 101 -20.10 29.74 0.50
CA GLY A 101 -21.32 30.17 -0.15
C GLY A 101 -21.14 31.16 -1.30
N GLU A 102 -19.91 31.44 -1.73
CA GLU A 102 -19.63 32.17 -2.97
C GLU A 102 -20.11 31.40 -4.21
N GLN A 103 -20.28 32.11 -5.32
CA GLN A 103 -20.68 31.51 -6.60
C GLN A 103 -19.48 31.40 -7.54
N LEU A 104 -19.15 30.16 -7.91
CA LEU A 104 -18.08 29.87 -8.86
C LEU A 104 -18.67 29.17 -10.08
N MET A 105 -18.61 29.85 -11.23
CA MET A 105 -19.19 29.39 -12.50
C MET A 105 -20.67 28.97 -12.40
N GLY A 106 -21.46 29.73 -11.64
CA GLY A 106 -22.90 29.49 -11.44
C GLY A 106 -23.24 28.45 -10.38
N TYR A 107 -22.23 27.83 -9.74
CA TYR A 107 -22.44 26.88 -8.65
C TYR A 107 -22.01 27.48 -7.32
N ARG A 108 -22.84 27.30 -6.29
CA ARG A 108 -22.52 27.78 -4.94
C ARG A 108 -21.54 26.84 -4.25
N ILE A 109 -20.33 27.29 -3.96
CA ILE A 109 -19.32 26.47 -3.30
C ILE A 109 -19.62 26.32 -1.80
N ARG A 110 -19.13 25.24 -1.20
CA ARG A 110 -19.23 24.99 0.24
C ARG A 110 -17.88 24.66 0.82
N VAL A 111 -17.53 25.30 1.93
CA VAL A 111 -16.23 25.18 2.58
C VAL A 111 -16.38 24.56 3.97
N TYR A 112 -15.78 23.39 4.16
CA TYR A 112 -15.80 22.63 5.41
C TYR A 112 -14.42 22.59 6.07
N PHE A 113 -14.37 22.47 7.39
CA PHE A 113 -13.11 22.19 8.08
C PHE A 113 -12.75 20.71 7.94
N GLY A 114 -11.51 20.44 7.54
CA GLY A 114 -10.97 19.09 7.43
C GLY A 114 -10.26 18.65 8.69
N VAL A 115 -9.52 17.53 8.58
CA VAL A 115 -8.60 17.10 9.64
C VAL A 115 -7.40 18.06 9.71
N ASN A 116 -6.97 18.39 10.92
CA ASN A 116 -5.82 19.26 11.14
C ASN A 116 -4.55 18.65 10.52
N THR A 117 -3.89 19.39 9.63
CA THR A 117 -2.63 19.00 9.01
C THR A 117 -1.47 19.42 9.92
N PRO A 118 -0.74 18.50 10.55
CA PRO A 118 0.39 18.87 11.41
C PRO A 118 1.53 19.47 10.58
N MET A 119 1.97 20.67 10.96
CA MET A 119 3.06 21.40 10.28
C MET A 119 4.42 20.71 10.37
N ASN A 120 4.62 19.88 11.39
CA ASN A 120 5.76 18.99 11.51
C ASN A 120 5.21 17.58 11.80
N PRO A 121 5.12 16.70 10.79
CA PRO A 121 4.70 15.33 11.04
C PRO A 121 5.79 14.69 11.89
N SER A 122 5.52 14.56 13.19
CA SER A 122 6.32 13.68 14.03
C SER A 122 6.25 12.28 13.42
N ASP A 123 7.38 11.61 13.39
CA ASP A 123 7.46 10.24 12.87
C ASP A 123 6.55 9.35 13.73
N GLN A 124 5.39 9.02 13.17
CA GLN A 124 4.41 8.12 13.79
C GLN A 124 4.70 6.66 13.42
N HIS A 125 5.76 6.39 12.67
CA HIS A 125 6.17 5.03 12.38
C HIS A 125 6.80 4.40 13.63
N LEU A 126 6.54 3.11 13.82
CA LEU A 126 7.25 2.35 14.84
C LEU A 126 8.74 2.37 14.52
N ALA A 127 9.57 2.55 15.56
CA ALA A 127 11.01 2.44 15.40
C ALA A 127 11.37 1.08 14.79
N LEU A 128 12.33 1.08 13.86
CA LEU A 128 12.81 -0.16 13.27
C LEU A 128 13.22 -1.13 14.40
N PRO A 129 12.75 -2.39 14.36
CA PRO A 129 13.24 -3.41 15.27
C PRO A 129 14.77 -3.50 15.21
N LYS A 130 15.42 -3.75 16.36
CA LYS A 130 16.87 -3.94 16.41
C LYS A 130 17.27 -5.13 15.53
N SER A 131 18.33 -4.96 14.74
CA SER A 131 18.86 -5.99 13.83
C SER A 131 19.30 -7.27 14.53
N ASP A 132 19.61 -7.17 15.82
CA ASP A 132 20.30 -8.18 16.63
C ASP A 132 19.50 -9.49 16.83
N ARG A 133 18.25 -9.55 16.34
CA ARG A 133 17.31 -10.66 16.55
C ARG A 133 16.49 -11.05 15.31
N LEU A 134 16.88 -10.58 14.11
CA LEU A 134 16.04 -10.75 12.90
C LEU A 134 16.13 -12.16 12.27
N PHE A 135 17.19 -12.93 12.53
CA PHE A 135 17.41 -14.23 11.88
C PHE A 135 16.87 -15.45 12.65
N PHE A 136 16.68 -15.33 13.97
CA PHE A 136 16.11 -16.38 14.81
C PHE A 136 14.71 -15.97 15.29
N ILE A 137 13.76 -16.02 14.35
CA ILE A 137 12.36 -15.61 14.55
C ILE A 137 11.60 -16.50 15.54
N SER A 138 12.17 -17.63 15.94
CA SER A 138 11.68 -18.43 17.05
C SER A 138 12.79 -19.36 17.57
N PRO A 139 12.88 -19.57 18.89
CA PRO A 139 13.64 -20.70 19.43
C PRO A 139 13.16 -22.01 18.78
N PRO A 140 14.04 -23.02 18.63
CA PRO A 140 13.57 -24.36 18.24
C PRO A 140 12.50 -24.82 19.24
N PRO A 141 11.48 -25.58 18.80
CA PRO A 141 10.33 -25.98 19.62
C PRO A 141 10.72 -26.78 20.89
N SER A 142 11.98 -27.17 21.03
CA SER A 142 12.57 -27.66 22.27
C SER A 142 14.02 -27.19 22.35
N PRO A 143 14.33 -26.11 23.10
CA PRO A 143 15.70 -25.68 23.29
C PRO A 143 16.47 -26.74 24.09
N PRO A 144 17.63 -27.21 23.62
CA PRO A 144 18.49 -28.07 24.43
C PRO A 144 18.95 -27.32 25.69
N MET A 145 19.32 -28.07 26.72
CA MET A 145 19.84 -27.51 27.98
C MET A 145 21.02 -26.58 27.70
N GLY A 146 20.88 -25.29 28.02
CA GLY A 146 21.90 -24.26 27.79
C GLY A 146 21.73 -23.42 26.51
N TRP A 147 20.61 -23.55 25.78
CA TRP A 147 20.29 -22.65 24.67
C TRP A 147 19.90 -21.26 25.20
N GLU A 148 20.63 -20.24 24.78
CA GLU A 148 20.34 -18.83 25.05
C GLU A 148 20.34 -18.05 23.73
N MET A 149 19.46 -17.06 23.63
CA MET A 149 19.40 -16.19 22.46
C MET A 149 20.63 -15.27 22.46
N LYS A 150 21.56 -15.51 21.55
CA LYS A 150 22.76 -14.69 21.37
C LYS A 150 22.47 -13.49 20.48
N GLU A 151 23.14 -12.36 20.74
CA GLU A 151 23.15 -11.23 19.81
C GLU A 151 23.91 -11.64 18.54
N GLU A 152 23.23 -11.59 17.40
CA GLU A 152 23.82 -11.96 16.12
C GLU A 152 24.64 -10.79 15.55
N ASP A 153 25.81 -11.12 15.00
CA ASP A 153 26.65 -10.15 14.30
C ASP A 153 25.99 -9.71 12.99
N ALA A 154 26.40 -8.56 12.46
CA ALA A 154 25.95 -8.09 11.16
C ALA A 154 26.24 -9.16 10.07
N PRO A 155 25.41 -9.25 9.01
CA PRO A 155 25.59 -10.23 7.95
C PRO A 155 27.02 -10.16 7.40
N ASN A 156 27.60 -11.34 7.16
CA ASN A 156 28.99 -11.45 6.74
C ASN A 156 29.19 -10.66 5.43
N LYS A 157 30.03 -9.62 5.49
CA LYS A 157 30.30 -8.73 4.34
C LYS A 157 31.26 -9.35 3.35
N ILE A 158 31.90 -10.46 3.71
CA ILE A 158 32.92 -11.13 2.92
C ILE A 158 32.23 -12.24 2.12
N VAL A 159 32.17 -12.05 0.80
CA VAL A 159 31.56 -13.00 -0.13
C VAL A 159 32.36 -14.31 -0.23
N HIS A 160 33.67 -14.25 0.00
CA HIS A 160 34.57 -15.41 -0.04
C HIS A 160 35.46 -15.48 1.21
N PRO A 161 35.10 -16.32 2.20
CA PRO A 161 35.97 -16.60 3.34
C PRO A 161 37.25 -17.30 2.89
N GLU A 162 38.35 -16.54 2.82
CA GLU A 162 39.68 -17.02 2.41
C GLU A 162 40.25 -18.05 3.40
N ASP A 163 39.84 -17.96 4.67
CA ASP A 163 40.11 -18.95 5.71
C ASP A 163 39.47 -20.31 5.41
N LEU A 164 38.22 -20.33 4.92
CA LEU A 164 37.58 -21.57 4.46
C LEU A 164 38.22 -22.12 3.20
N ALA A 165 38.61 -21.26 2.25
CA ALA A 165 39.33 -21.69 1.06
C ALA A 165 40.70 -22.30 1.41
N ALA A 166 41.44 -21.69 2.33
CA ALA A 166 42.71 -22.20 2.83
C ALA A 166 42.53 -23.50 3.64
N ALA A 167 41.46 -23.61 4.43
CA ALA A 167 41.14 -24.84 5.16
C ALA A 167 40.77 -25.98 4.22
N LEU A 168 39.97 -25.71 3.17
CA LEU A 168 39.65 -26.69 2.12
C LEU A 168 40.88 -27.10 1.31
N ALA A 169 41.77 -26.16 0.98
CA ALA A 169 43.02 -26.47 0.30
C ALA A 169 43.94 -27.36 1.16
N ARG A 170 43.93 -27.16 2.49
CA ARG A 170 44.67 -28.02 3.44
C ARG A 170 43.99 -29.36 3.67
N LEU A 171 42.66 -29.40 3.56
CA LEU A 171 41.86 -30.61 3.60
C LEU A 171 41.98 -31.31 2.23
N HIS A 172 43.11 -31.96 2.00
CA HIS A 172 43.26 -32.91 0.90
C HIS A 172 42.26 -34.05 1.10
N ALA A 173 41.05 -33.90 0.56
CA ALA A 173 40.14 -35.02 0.37
C ALA A 173 40.83 -36.00 -0.58
N ASN A 174 41.31 -37.13 -0.04
CA ASN A 174 41.77 -38.23 -0.87
C ASN A 174 40.66 -38.54 -1.89
N HIS A 175 40.93 -38.24 -3.16
CA HIS A 175 40.09 -38.64 -4.29
C HIS A 175 40.26 -40.14 -4.56
N GLU A 176 40.04 -40.95 -3.52
CA GLU A 176 39.97 -42.40 -3.57
C GLU A 176 38.62 -42.85 -2.99
N ALA A 177 37.56 -42.10 -3.32
CA ALA A 177 36.24 -42.71 -3.42
C ALA A 177 36.15 -43.29 -4.83
N THR A 178 36.37 -44.60 -4.94
CA THR A 178 36.18 -45.41 -6.14
C THR A 178 34.83 -45.09 -6.78
N SER A 179 34.83 -44.27 -7.84
CA SER A 179 33.68 -44.21 -8.75
C SER A 179 33.52 -45.59 -9.37
N PRO A 180 32.37 -46.28 -9.24
CA PRO A 180 32.16 -47.54 -9.92
C PRO A 180 32.11 -47.25 -11.42
N LYS A 181 33.21 -47.54 -12.12
CA LYS A 181 33.22 -47.60 -13.58
C LYS A 181 32.46 -48.87 -13.98
N THR A 182 31.18 -48.73 -14.32
CA THR A 182 30.50 -49.71 -15.16
C THR A 182 30.97 -49.49 -16.59
N ASP A 183 31.98 -50.27 -16.97
CA ASP A 183 32.48 -50.47 -18.31
C ASP A 183 31.48 -51.32 -19.11
N HIS A 184 30.54 -50.72 -19.83
CA HIS A 184 29.81 -51.37 -20.92
C HIS A 184 29.68 -50.42 -22.11
N GLY A 185 30.30 -50.80 -23.23
CA GLY A 185 30.29 -50.07 -24.49
C GLY A 185 29.01 -50.24 -25.32
N GLY A 186 28.76 -49.23 -26.18
CA GLY A 186 27.67 -49.13 -27.16
C GLY A 186 26.57 -48.17 -26.68
N ALA A 187 26.07 -47.17 -27.41
CA ALA A 187 26.09 -46.74 -28.81
C ALA A 187 25.89 -45.19 -28.86
N PRO A 188 25.95 -44.49 -30.02
CA PRO A 188 25.90 -43.03 -30.04
C PRO A 188 24.49 -42.52 -29.69
N ILE A 189 24.35 -41.77 -28.61
CA ILE A 189 23.09 -41.13 -28.21
C ILE A 189 22.67 -40.14 -29.31
N THR A 190 21.65 -40.49 -30.07
CA THR A 190 20.97 -39.59 -31.02
C THR A 190 20.28 -38.47 -30.25
N ARG A 191 20.94 -37.31 -30.13
CA ARG A 191 20.31 -36.07 -29.64
C ARG A 191 19.10 -35.73 -30.50
N ARG A 192 17.90 -36.00 -29.98
CA ARG A 192 16.65 -35.47 -30.54
C ARG A 192 16.44 -34.07 -29.96
N ARG A 193 16.64 -33.04 -30.78
CA ARG A 193 16.30 -31.67 -30.43
C ARG A 193 14.92 -31.36 -31.01
N THR A 194 14.00 -30.89 -30.17
CA THR A 194 12.69 -30.39 -30.62
C THR A 194 12.45 -29.06 -29.92
N GLY A 195 12.69 -27.94 -30.61
CA GLY A 195 12.63 -26.59 -30.03
C GLY A 195 13.81 -26.23 -29.12
N SER A 196 13.58 -25.37 -28.11
CA SER A 196 14.56 -24.96 -27.09
C SER A 196 14.79 -26.01 -26.00
N THR A 197 14.00 -27.08 -25.98
CA THR A 197 14.08 -28.15 -24.98
C THR A 197 15.06 -29.24 -25.43
N THR A 198 15.99 -29.60 -24.54
CA THR A 198 16.94 -30.70 -24.73
C THR A 198 16.56 -31.85 -23.80
N VAL A 199 16.21 -33.01 -24.37
CA VAL A 199 15.99 -34.23 -23.58
C VAL A 199 17.34 -34.80 -23.15
N VAL A 200 17.54 -34.92 -21.84
CA VAL A 200 18.78 -35.41 -21.22
C VAL A 200 18.70 -36.92 -20.97
N TYR A 201 17.49 -37.43 -20.72
CA TYR A 201 17.27 -38.85 -20.46
C TYR A 201 15.91 -39.31 -20.99
N HIS A 202 15.91 -40.39 -21.78
CA HIS A 202 14.69 -41.10 -22.17
C HIS A 202 14.78 -42.56 -21.71
N PRO A 203 13.77 -43.08 -20.99
CA PRO A 203 13.81 -44.45 -20.44
C PRO A 203 13.89 -45.54 -21.52
N GLU A 204 13.36 -45.27 -22.72
CA GLU A 204 13.42 -46.20 -23.86
C GLU A 204 14.84 -46.34 -24.46
N ASP A 205 15.68 -45.32 -24.33
CA ASP A 205 17.04 -45.31 -24.87
C ASP A 205 18.05 -45.98 -23.91
N HIS A 206 17.71 -46.08 -22.62
CA HIS A 206 18.62 -46.51 -21.57
C HIS A 206 18.25 -47.81 -20.87
N GLY A 207 17.12 -48.46 -21.21
CA GLY A 207 16.81 -49.88 -20.94
C GLY A 207 16.68 -50.34 -19.47
N ASP A 208 17.23 -49.60 -18.51
CA ASP A 208 17.46 -50.10 -17.14
C ASP A 208 16.35 -49.77 -16.15
N SER A 209 15.29 -49.07 -16.57
CA SER A 209 14.09 -48.90 -15.74
C SER A 209 12.96 -48.21 -16.53
N PRO A 210 11.98 -48.96 -17.05
CA PRO A 210 10.89 -48.39 -17.85
C PRO A 210 9.91 -47.52 -17.04
N ASN A 211 9.99 -47.55 -15.70
CA ASN A 211 9.13 -46.78 -14.80
C ASN A 211 9.71 -45.41 -14.39
N LEU A 212 10.90 -45.03 -14.88
CA LEU A 212 11.44 -43.70 -14.61
C LEU A 212 10.92 -42.69 -15.64
N PRO A 213 10.56 -41.47 -15.20
CA PRO A 213 10.14 -40.41 -16.12
C PRO A 213 11.31 -39.94 -16.98
N ALA A 214 11.02 -39.53 -18.21
CA ALA A 214 11.98 -38.84 -19.06
C ALA A 214 12.36 -37.48 -18.45
N ILE A 215 13.63 -37.10 -18.56
CA ILE A 215 14.15 -35.83 -18.03
C ILE A 215 14.53 -34.95 -19.21
N SER A 216 13.89 -33.78 -19.29
CA SER A 216 14.19 -32.74 -20.28
C SER A 216 14.51 -31.42 -19.61
N VAL A 217 15.46 -30.69 -20.17
CA VAL A 217 15.86 -29.36 -19.71
C VAL A 217 15.42 -28.33 -20.74
N GLU A 218 14.69 -27.32 -20.28
CA GLU A 218 14.26 -26.18 -21.07
C GLU A 218 15.14 -24.97 -20.74
N ASP A 219 15.67 -24.32 -21.78
CA ASP A 219 16.52 -23.13 -21.61
C ASP A 219 15.63 -21.88 -21.57
N THR A 220 15.52 -21.25 -20.41
CA THR A 220 14.70 -20.05 -20.18
C THR A 220 15.54 -18.76 -20.17
N THR A 221 16.74 -18.77 -20.76
CA THR A 221 17.60 -17.58 -20.82
C THR A 221 17.17 -16.54 -21.86
N GLU A 222 16.17 -16.84 -22.71
CA GLU A 222 15.52 -15.84 -23.57
C GLU A 222 14.56 -14.94 -22.76
N THR A 223 14.89 -13.66 -22.71
CA THR A 223 14.09 -12.59 -22.10
C THR A 223 12.76 -12.40 -22.85
N PRO A 224 11.59 -12.36 -22.19
CA PRO A 224 10.36 -11.97 -22.88
C PRO A 224 10.44 -10.49 -23.27
N GLU A 225 10.02 -10.19 -24.52
CA GLU A 225 9.92 -8.83 -25.05
C GLU A 225 9.09 -7.93 -24.11
N SER A 226 9.59 -6.71 -23.90
CA SER A 226 8.95 -5.68 -23.08
C SER A 226 7.65 -5.20 -23.73
N LEU A 227 6.51 -5.74 -23.30
CA LEU A 227 5.22 -5.09 -23.48
C LEU A 227 5.09 -3.97 -22.44
N THR A 228 5.37 -2.74 -22.85
CA THR A 228 5.03 -1.55 -22.07
C THR A 228 3.56 -1.18 -22.31
N PRO A 229 2.71 -1.09 -21.27
CA PRO A 229 1.51 -0.27 -21.36
C PRO A 229 1.91 1.21 -21.28
N ILE A 230 1.48 1.98 -22.26
CA ILE A 230 1.53 3.44 -22.26
C ILE A 230 0.49 3.91 -21.23
N ASP A 231 0.93 4.26 -20.03
CA ASP A 231 0.16 5.09 -19.11
C ASP A 231 1.03 6.29 -18.70
N ALA A 232 0.89 7.36 -19.49
CA ALA A 232 1.45 8.66 -19.17
C ALA A 232 0.54 9.33 -18.13
N MET A 233 0.80 9.12 -16.84
CA MET A 233 0.36 10.04 -15.79
C MET A 233 1.44 11.07 -15.56
N GLU A 234 1.34 12.18 -16.29
CA GLU A 234 2.12 13.39 -16.07
C GLU A 234 1.61 14.11 -14.81
N GLY A 235 2.21 13.77 -13.66
CA GLY A 235 2.06 14.49 -12.41
C GLY A 235 3.26 15.40 -12.20
N ILE A 236 3.02 16.71 -12.19
CA ILE A 236 4.02 17.73 -11.87
C ILE A 236 4.30 17.65 -10.36
N GLU A 237 5.37 16.96 -9.97
CA GLU A 237 5.85 16.91 -8.59
C GLU A 237 6.52 18.25 -8.22
N GLY A 238 5.95 18.94 -7.23
CA GLY A 238 6.59 20.08 -6.57
C GLY A 238 7.77 19.65 -5.69
N PRO A 239 8.65 20.58 -5.28
CA PRO A 239 9.93 20.28 -4.65
C PRO A 239 9.78 19.99 -3.15
N ILE A 240 9.11 18.90 -2.76
CA ILE A 240 9.00 18.49 -1.35
C ILE A 240 9.04 16.96 -1.24
N ALA A 241 10.12 16.31 -1.71
CA ALA A 241 10.44 14.92 -1.35
C ALA A 241 11.86 14.52 -1.82
N SER A 242 12.90 15.27 -1.45
CA SER A 242 14.29 14.89 -1.81
C SER A 242 15.21 14.71 -0.62
N GLN A 243 14.68 14.62 0.60
CA GLN A 243 15.51 14.32 1.77
C GLN A 243 14.85 13.27 2.66
N LYS A 244 15.64 12.20 2.91
CA LYS A 244 15.47 11.16 3.93
C LYS A 244 14.57 9.95 3.61
N ALA A 245 15.07 9.15 2.67
CA ALA A 245 15.12 7.70 2.85
C ALA A 245 16.39 7.16 2.15
N GLN A 246 17.57 7.52 2.65
CA GLN A 246 18.81 6.82 2.28
C GLN A 246 18.86 5.49 3.06
N GLY A 247 17.93 4.59 2.74
CA GLY A 247 18.20 3.16 2.92
C GLY A 247 19.19 2.79 1.83
N VAL A 248 20.40 2.39 2.21
CA VAL A 248 21.39 1.90 1.25
C VAL A 248 20.86 0.58 0.67
N THR A 249 20.22 0.64 -0.49
CA THR A 249 19.92 -0.54 -1.29
C THR A 249 21.24 -0.99 -1.92
N ILE A 250 21.97 -1.87 -1.25
CA ILE A 250 23.19 -2.46 -1.81
C ILE A 250 22.74 -3.51 -2.84
N SER A 251 22.76 -3.11 -4.12
CA SER A 251 22.59 -4.03 -5.24
C SER A 251 23.74 -5.05 -5.22
N THR A 252 23.43 -6.33 -5.09
CA THR A 252 24.43 -7.40 -5.22
C THR A 252 24.70 -7.63 -6.70
N ALA A 253 25.94 -7.39 -7.14
CA ALA A 253 26.36 -7.68 -8.51
C ALA A 253 26.22 -9.18 -8.81
N ARG A 254 25.76 -9.52 -10.03
CA ARG A 254 25.73 -10.91 -10.51
C ARG A 254 27.15 -11.41 -10.75
N PRO A 255 27.46 -12.69 -10.45
CA PRO A 255 28.78 -13.24 -10.65
C PRO A 255 29.18 -13.21 -12.14
N PRO A 256 30.47 -13.00 -12.45
CA PRO A 256 30.97 -13.01 -13.82
C PRO A 256 30.86 -14.41 -14.43
N VAL A 257 30.39 -14.48 -15.68
CA VAL A 257 30.33 -15.71 -16.47
C VAL A 257 31.71 -15.95 -17.07
N GLU A 258 32.44 -16.95 -16.59
CA GLU A 258 33.69 -17.38 -17.22
C GLU A 258 33.39 -18.12 -18.53
N LEU A 259 33.71 -17.47 -19.66
CA LEU A 259 33.80 -18.14 -20.96
C LEU A 259 35.09 -18.96 -20.98
N MET A 260 34.98 -20.26 -20.75
CA MET A 260 36.09 -21.20 -20.94
C MET A 260 36.31 -21.42 -22.46
N HIS A 261 37.50 -21.08 -22.95
CA HIS A 261 38.00 -21.43 -24.30
C HIS A 261 38.81 -22.72 -24.25
#